data_AF-A0A3D5U7E0-F1
#
_entry.id   AF-A0A3D5U7E0-F1
#
_cell.length_a   1.000
_cell.length_b   1.000
_cell.length_c   1.000
_cell.angle_alpha   90.00
_cell.angle_beta   90.00
_cell.angle_gamma   90.00
#
_symmetry.space_group_name_H-M   'P 1'
#
loop_
_entity.id
_entity.type
_entity.pdbx_description
1 polymer ?
#
loop_
_entity_poly.entity_id
_entity_poly.type
_entity_poly.pdbx_seq_one_letter_code
_entity_poly.pdbx_strand_id
1 'polypeptide(L)'
;NMGYPAKLSTVISVGSVNAAKVLSNFSSYGYDLDLVAPGEAVISTYKDSGADMYMEMSGTSMSSPYVAGAAALLLSLMPGLSPAELRARLLSSTDDIDAPGLDIRTGHGLLNVRKLIENLDPPFVQVLYPLDQISISGSTEIFGSVYGEDFACYTIMYRSITNPYQSVWMDAREHTQLPVEYTEEVHNGRLGEFYIPDYLPEDTYMMRIQYEKRYNTLNRYNFYFTVRVDRSAPQIKPGSLQSFSRYDNENLRYYISAVYDEPVHTRLMITDSLEQEHTVYGTVLDTLQIWPLPRYLPEGNIDFQIQATNRSEISSQSPLHQDAINIHYQSVPAHGYTKTEVGSAKVPLNRWHDFDGNGKAEYLAMDLPVAGYGAIHAYEPGPAGHVSKHDFGQNGWPLDLGNTINGGMELLLLQSETAKLWESYPQAAAPYPSADSLIFSDTGITGGNMGDYNGDGILDLLLV
;
A
#
# COMPACT_ATOMS: atom_id res chain seq x y z
N ASN A 1 9.43 0.99 -5.31
CA ASN A 1 8.64 0.39 -4.21
C ASN A 1 8.09 -0.93 -4.71
N MET A 2 8.23 -2.03 -3.96
CA MET A 2 7.75 -3.34 -4.38
C MET A 2 6.25 -3.51 -4.16
N GLY A 3 5.55 -4.04 -5.16
CA GLY A 3 4.12 -4.36 -5.10
C GLY A 3 3.84 -5.83 -4.78
N TYR A 4 2.60 -6.12 -4.38
CA TYR A 4 2.10 -7.50 -4.33
C TYR A 4 1.82 -8.01 -5.76
N PRO A 5 2.06 -9.31 -6.07
CA PRO A 5 2.42 -10.38 -5.15
C PRO A 5 3.94 -10.51 -4.86
N ALA A 6 4.80 -9.72 -5.49
CA ALA A 6 6.26 -9.85 -5.34
C ALA A 6 6.77 -9.60 -3.91
N LYS A 7 5.95 -8.98 -3.04
CA LYS A 7 6.26 -8.77 -1.62
C LYS A 7 5.95 -9.97 -0.71
N LEU A 8 5.29 -11.01 -1.22
CA LEU A 8 4.94 -12.18 -0.41
C LEU A 8 6.18 -13.05 -0.13
N SER A 9 6.37 -13.48 1.12
CA SER A 9 7.46 -14.38 1.51
C SER A 9 7.40 -15.78 0.88
N THR A 10 6.30 -16.11 0.21
CA THR A 10 6.05 -17.40 -0.45
C THR A 10 6.38 -17.41 -1.94
N VAL A 11 6.75 -16.26 -2.53
CA VAL A 11 7.15 -16.17 -3.94
C VAL A 11 8.66 -15.92 -4.06
N ILE A 12 9.19 -16.01 -5.28
CA ILE A 12 10.54 -15.55 -5.60
C ILE A 12 10.42 -14.23 -6.35
N SER A 13 10.84 -13.13 -5.74
CA SER A 13 10.78 -11.80 -6.32
C SER A 13 12.05 -11.50 -7.14
N VAL A 14 11.87 -10.96 -8.36
CA VAL A 14 12.97 -10.82 -9.31
C VAL A 14 13.07 -9.39 -9.81
N GLY A 15 14.22 -8.76 -9.53
CA GLY A 15 14.57 -7.43 -10.03
C GLY A 15 15.36 -7.50 -11.34
N SER A 16 15.58 -6.34 -11.95
CA SER A 16 16.23 -6.22 -13.26
C SER A 16 17.59 -5.56 -13.15
N VAL A 17 18.58 -6.13 -13.85
CA VAL A 17 19.86 -5.47 -14.12
C VAL A 17 20.08 -5.29 -15.62
N ASN A 18 20.95 -4.33 -15.95
CA ASN A 18 21.44 -4.11 -17.30
C ASN A 18 22.69 -4.94 -17.63
N ALA A 19 23.18 -4.82 -18.86
CA ALA A 19 24.36 -5.53 -19.34
C ALA A 19 25.65 -5.22 -18.55
N ALA A 20 25.71 -4.05 -17.88
CA ALA A 20 26.81 -3.68 -16.99
C ALA A 20 26.65 -4.22 -15.56
N LYS A 21 25.66 -5.11 -15.32
CA LYS A 21 25.29 -5.64 -14.00
C LYS A 21 24.89 -4.56 -13.00
N VAL A 22 24.36 -3.43 -13.48
CA VAL A 22 23.82 -2.37 -12.64
C VAL A 22 22.31 -2.51 -12.58
N LEU A 23 21.73 -2.29 -11.40
CA LEU A 23 20.27 -2.28 -11.20
C LEU A 23 19.60 -1.34 -12.21
N SER A 24 18.59 -1.84 -12.92
CA SER A 24 17.81 -1.07 -13.88
C SER A 24 17.05 0.07 -13.20
N ASN A 25 16.99 1.23 -13.85
CA ASN A 25 16.32 2.43 -13.29
C ASN A 25 14.82 2.22 -13.00
N PHE A 26 14.17 1.31 -13.72
CA PHE A 26 12.76 0.95 -13.51
C PHE A 26 12.57 -0.19 -12.50
N SER A 27 13.65 -0.85 -12.05
CA SER A 27 13.55 -2.00 -11.15
C SER A 27 13.08 -1.54 -9.78
N SER A 28 12.08 -2.23 -9.25
CA SER A 28 11.74 -2.12 -7.84
C SER A 28 12.85 -2.74 -6.98
N TYR A 29 12.97 -2.24 -5.76
CA TYR A 29 13.97 -2.61 -4.77
C TYR A 29 13.33 -2.58 -3.37
N GLY A 30 13.92 -3.28 -2.41
CA GLY A 30 13.43 -3.44 -1.04
C GLY A 30 14.01 -4.70 -0.38
N TYR A 31 13.78 -4.86 0.93
CA TYR A 31 14.24 -6.05 1.66
C TYR A 31 13.52 -7.34 1.25
N ASP A 32 12.36 -7.22 0.61
CA ASP A 32 11.58 -8.35 0.09
C ASP A 32 12.04 -8.77 -1.32
N LEU A 33 13.09 -8.15 -1.87
CA LEU A 33 13.71 -8.52 -3.14
C LEU A 33 14.62 -9.75 -2.94
N ASP A 34 14.33 -10.85 -3.64
CA ASP A 34 15.08 -12.09 -3.50
C ASP A 34 16.35 -12.10 -4.34
N LEU A 35 16.28 -11.79 -5.63
CA LEU A 35 17.44 -11.72 -6.50
C LEU A 35 17.20 -10.86 -7.73
N VAL A 36 18.25 -10.62 -8.52
CA VAL A 36 18.14 -9.92 -9.81
C VAL A 36 18.57 -10.80 -10.97
N ALA A 37 18.05 -10.49 -12.15
CA ALA A 37 18.42 -11.12 -13.41
C ALA A 37 18.41 -10.11 -14.56
N PRO A 38 19.04 -10.40 -15.71
CA PRO A 38 19.04 -9.50 -16.87
C PRO A 38 17.61 -9.14 -17.31
N GLY A 39 17.33 -7.85 -17.44
CA GLY A 39 15.99 -7.36 -17.83
C GLY A 39 15.98 -6.10 -18.70
N GLU A 40 17.15 -5.58 -19.08
CA GLU A 40 17.26 -4.52 -20.10
C GLU A 40 17.76 -5.09 -21.42
N ALA A 41 17.17 -4.61 -22.52
CA ALA A 41 17.54 -4.97 -23.89
C ALA A 41 17.57 -6.49 -24.10
N VAL A 42 16.53 -7.19 -23.61
CA VAL A 42 16.41 -8.64 -23.72
C VAL A 42 15.69 -8.99 -25.02
N ILE A 43 16.39 -9.68 -25.92
CA ILE A 43 15.81 -10.22 -27.16
C ILE A 43 15.10 -11.53 -26.86
N SER A 44 13.83 -11.63 -27.24
CA SER A 44 13.06 -12.88 -27.17
C SER A 44 12.12 -13.02 -28.38
N THR A 45 11.48 -14.16 -28.50
CA THR A 45 10.40 -14.40 -29.46
C THR A 45 9.21 -13.48 -29.15
N TYR A 46 8.56 -12.92 -30.18
CA TYR A 46 7.47 -11.96 -30.00
C TYR A 46 6.17 -12.40 -30.68
N LYS A 47 6.08 -12.32 -32.01
CA LYS A 47 4.92 -12.75 -32.78
C LYS A 47 5.22 -14.03 -33.56
N ASP A 48 4.21 -14.87 -33.73
CA ASP A 48 4.30 -16.11 -34.50
C ASP A 48 4.23 -15.90 -36.03
N SER A 49 3.93 -14.68 -36.48
CA SER A 49 3.75 -14.31 -37.87
C SER A 49 4.07 -12.83 -38.13
N GLY A 50 4.53 -12.51 -39.34
CA GLY A 50 4.95 -11.16 -39.75
C GLY A 50 6.47 -10.96 -39.76
N ALA A 51 6.91 -9.70 -39.90
CA ALA A 51 8.35 -9.35 -39.96
C ALA A 51 9.04 -9.36 -38.58
N ASP A 52 8.28 -9.22 -37.48
CA ASP A 52 8.79 -9.06 -36.12
C ASP A 52 8.65 -10.37 -35.30
N MET A 53 9.36 -11.42 -35.70
CA MET A 53 9.35 -12.71 -34.98
C MET A 53 10.16 -12.67 -33.67
N TYR A 54 11.06 -11.69 -33.55
CA TYR A 54 11.85 -11.41 -32.36
C TYR A 54 11.73 -9.93 -32.02
N MET A 55 11.75 -9.61 -30.73
CA MET A 55 11.71 -8.24 -30.25
C MET A 55 12.64 -8.09 -29.05
N GLU A 56 13.32 -6.95 -29.01
CA GLU A 56 14.05 -6.50 -27.85
C GLU A 56 13.09 -5.74 -26.92
N MET A 57 13.02 -6.16 -25.66
CA MET A 57 12.18 -5.52 -24.64
C MET A 57 12.96 -5.32 -23.33
N SER A 58 12.50 -4.36 -22.53
CA SER A 58 13.05 -4.08 -21.20
C SER A 58 11.95 -4.10 -20.15
N GLY A 59 12.22 -4.73 -19.01
CA GLY A 59 11.31 -4.81 -17.87
C GLY A 59 11.68 -5.92 -16.90
N THR A 60 11.24 -5.82 -15.65
CA THR A 60 11.39 -6.92 -14.67
C THR A 60 10.66 -8.20 -15.12
N SER A 61 9.62 -8.07 -15.95
CA SER A 61 8.97 -9.18 -16.66
C SER A 61 9.92 -9.94 -17.59
N MET A 62 11.03 -9.36 -18.04
CA MET A 62 12.08 -10.03 -18.80
C MET A 62 13.11 -10.72 -17.89
N SER A 63 13.29 -10.24 -16.66
CA SER A 63 14.15 -10.87 -15.64
C SER A 63 13.53 -12.14 -15.05
N SER A 64 12.24 -12.11 -14.70
CA SER A 64 11.52 -13.25 -14.11
C SER A 64 11.67 -14.58 -14.88
N PRO A 65 11.54 -14.64 -16.23
CA PRO A 65 11.68 -15.90 -16.95
C PRO A 65 13.09 -16.49 -16.92
N TYR A 66 14.16 -15.71 -16.73
CA TYR A 66 15.50 -16.26 -16.50
C TYR A 66 15.55 -17.10 -15.21
N VAL A 67 14.96 -16.58 -14.13
CA VAL A 67 14.90 -17.29 -12.85
C VAL A 67 13.98 -18.50 -12.93
N ALA A 68 12.83 -18.39 -13.60
CA ALA A 68 11.95 -19.53 -13.85
C ALA A 68 12.65 -20.63 -14.67
N GLY A 69 13.43 -20.27 -15.68
CA GLY A 69 14.24 -21.21 -16.47
C GLY A 69 15.33 -21.89 -15.64
N ALA A 70 16.02 -21.15 -14.77
CA ALA A 70 17.01 -21.73 -13.84
C ALA A 70 16.37 -22.70 -12.84
N ALA A 71 15.20 -22.34 -12.30
CA ALA A 71 14.43 -23.22 -11.43
C ALA A 71 14.01 -24.51 -12.14
N ALA A 72 13.51 -24.42 -13.38
CA ALA A 72 13.14 -25.57 -14.19
C ALA A 72 14.35 -26.47 -14.50
N LEU A 73 15.51 -25.88 -14.82
CA LEU A 73 16.75 -26.64 -15.02
C LEU A 73 17.15 -27.39 -13.75
N LEU A 74 17.14 -26.74 -12.60
CA LEU A 74 17.47 -27.39 -11.32
C LEU A 74 16.50 -28.54 -11.00
N LEU A 75 15.20 -28.34 -11.19
CA LEU A 75 14.18 -29.38 -11.00
C LEU A 75 14.35 -30.56 -11.96
N SER A 76 14.88 -30.32 -13.17
CA SER A 76 15.17 -31.40 -14.13
C SER A 76 16.36 -32.27 -13.70
N LEU A 77 17.34 -31.68 -13.01
CA LEU A 77 18.51 -32.37 -12.48
C LEU A 77 18.21 -33.05 -11.13
N MET A 78 17.33 -32.45 -10.34
CA MET A 78 16.98 -32.89 -8.98
C MET A 78 15.46 -32.97 -8.81
N PRO A 79 14.80 -33.97 -9.43
CA PRO A 79 13.37 -34.16 -9.29
C PRO A 79 13.03 -34.50 -7.82
N GLY A 80 12.14 -33.73 -7.20
CA GLY A 80 11.68 -33.95 -5.83
C GLY A 80 12.04 -32.83 -4.83
N LEU A 81 12.78 -31.80 -5.25
CA LEU A 81 12.98 -30.61 -4.42
C LEU A 81 11.64 -29.97 -4.06
N SER A 82 11.46 -29.69 -2.78
CA SER A 82 10.38 -28.82 -2.30
C SER A 82 10.60 -27.36 -2.75
N PRO A 83 9.54 -26.53 -2.79
CA PRO A 83 9.69 -25.11 -3.11
C PRO A 83 10.69 -24.37 -2.21
N ALA A 84 10.77 -24.74 -0.94
CA ALA A 84 11.72 -24.14 0.02
C ALA A 84 13.18 -24.51 -0.32
N GLU A 85 13.46 -25.78 -0.63
CA GLU A 85 14.80 -26.22 -1.04
C GLU A 85 15.22 -25.58 -2.37
N LEU A 86 14.28 -25.48 -3.32
CA LEU A 86 14.50 -24.83 -4.61
C LEU A 86 14.86 -23.35 -4.43
N ARG A 87 14.10 -22.61 -3.62
CA ARG A 87 14.40 -21.20 -3.30
C ARG A 87 15.75 -21.08 -2.61
N ALA A 88 16.04 -21.89 -1.59
CA ALA A 88 17.32 -21.84 -0.87
C ALA A 88 18.52 -22.07 -1.80
N ARG A 89 18.43 -23.03 -2.74
CA ARG A 89 19.47 -23.30 -3.75
C ARG A 89 19.66 -22.13 -4.71
N LEU A 90 18.57 -21.51 -5.18
CA LEU A 90 18.62 -20.32 -6.02
C LEU A 90 19.33 -19.15 -5.33
N LEU A 91 18.93 -18.82 -4.11
CA LEU A 91 19.44 -17.66 -3.37
C LEU A 91 20.86 -17.83 -2.83
N SER A 92 21.33 -19.07 -2.65
CA SER A 92 22.73 -19.35 -2.30
C SER A 92 23.67 -19.38 -3.52
N SER A 93 23.12 -19.34 -4.72
CA SER A 93 23.84 -19.52 -5.98
C SER A 93 23.86 -18.28 -6.85
N THR A 94 23.76 -17.10 -6.24
CA THR A 94 23.89 -15.79 -6.90
C THR A 94 25.33 -15.28 -6.88
N ASP A 95 25.61 -14.33 -7.77
CA ASP A 95 26.78 -13.45 -7.71
C ASP A 95 26.38 -12.19 -6.95
N ASP A 96 27.07 -11.91 -5.85
CA ASP A 96 26.93 -10.66 -5.12
C ASP A 96 27.59 -9.53 -5.92
N ILE A 97 26.78 -8.57 -6.38
CA ILE A 97 27.19 -7.54 -7.35
C ILE A 97 27.04 -6.11 -6.80
N ASP A 98 26.59 -5.96 -5.54
CA ASP A 98 26.45 -4.67 -4.87
C ASP A 98 27.06 -4.75 -3.46
N ALA A 99 26.29 -4.44 -2.41
CA ALA A 99 26.78 -4.51 -1.03
C ALA A 99 26.85 -5.97 -0.54
N PRO A 100 27.92 -6.38 0.18
CA PRO A 100 28.09 -7.76 0.61
C PRO A 100 26.88 -8.37 1.35
N GLY A 101 26.39 -9.51 0.86
CA GLY A 101 25.25 -10.25 1.42
C GLY A 101 23.90 -9.79 0.86
N LEU A 102 22.84 -9.92 1.67
CA LEU A 102 21.52 -9.42 1.29
C LEU A 102 21.50 -7.88 1.33
N ASP A 103 21.16 -7.27 0.20
CA ASP A 103 21.01 -5.83 0.05
C ASP A 103 19.66 -5.45 -0.58
N ILE A 104 19.19 -4.22 -0.36
CA ILE A 104 17.86 -3.81 -0.82
C ILE A 104 17.77 -3.63 -2.35
N ARG A 105 18.90 -3.39 -3.02
CA ARG A 105 18.98 -3.07 -4.45
C ARG A 105 19.02 -4.35 -5.29
N THR A 106 19.81 -5.35 -4.88
CA THR A 106 20.00 -6.58 -5.67
C THR A 106 19.56 -7.87 -4.98
N GLY A 107 19.00 -7.79 -3.78
CA GLY A 107 18.56 -8.95 -3.01
C GLY A 107 19.75 -9.79 -2.61
N HIS A 108 19.70 -11.09 -2.90
CA HIS A 108 20.84 -12.01 -2.76
C HIS A 108 21.88 -11.85 -3.88
N GLY A 109 21.63 -11.01 -4.89
CA GLY A 109 22.53 -10.75 -6.01
C GLY A 109 22.01 -11.26 -7.36
N LEU A 110 22.91 -11.31 -8.34
CA LEU A 110 22.61 -11.69 -9.71
C LEU A 110 22.51 -13.21 -9.87
N LEU A 111 21.46 -13.71 -10.53
CA LEU A 111 21.31 -15.12 -10.88
C LEU A 111 22.59 -15.67 -11.55
N ASN A 112 23.19 -16.71 -10.96
CA ASN A 112 24.31 -17.44 -11.55
C ASN A 112 23.96 -18.93 -11.73
N VAL A 113 23.48 -19.28 -12.94
CA VAL A 113 23.03 -20.63 -13.27
C VAL A 113 24.17 -21.65 -13.19
N ARG A 114 25.41 -21.25 -13.48
CA ARG A 114 26.57 -22.15 -13.35
C ARG A 114 26.82 -22.53 -11.91
N LYS A 115 26.89 -21.52 -11.02
CA LYS A 115 27.04 -21.74 -9.57
C LYS A 115 25.90 -22.60 -9.02
N LEU A 116 24.68 -22.40 -9.51
CA LEU A 116 23.50 -23.19 -9.13
C LEU A 116 23.65 -24.68 -9.44
N ILE A 117 24.16 -25.04 -10.61
CA ILE A 117 24.29 -26.45 -11.02
C ILE A 117 25.61 -27.10 -10.59
N GLU A 118 26.63 -26.32 -10.25
CA GLU A 118 27.91 -26.81 -9.70
C GLU A 118 27.83 -27.04 -8.19
N ASN A 119 26.99 -26.28 -7.48
CA ASN A 119 26.76 -26.42 -6.04
C ASN A 119 25.50 -27.25 -5.76
N LEU A 120 25.55 -28.55 -6.07
CA LEU A 120 24.38 -29.45 -5.91
C LEU A 120 24.11 -29.87 -4.46
N ASP A 121 25.02 -29.61 -3.53
CA ASP A 121 24.82 -29.90 -2.10
C ASP A 121 25.10 -28.68 -1.19
N PRO A 122 24.29 -27.61 -1.32
CA PRO A 122 24.33 -26.52 -0.36
C PRO A 122 23.72 -26.98 0.96
N PRO A 123 24.14 -26.40 2.09
CA PRO A 123 23.51 -26.68 3.36
C PRO A 123 22.02 -26.33 3.33
N PHE A 124 21.23 -27.12 4.05
CA PHE A 124 19.81 -26.86 4.20
C PHE A 124 19.57 -25.96 5.41
N VAL A 125 19.03 -24.77 5.16
CA VAL A 125 18.59 -23.83 6.20
C VAL A 125 17.15 -23.45 5.93
N GLN A 126 16.28 -23.72 6.91
CA GLN A 126 14.87 -23.35 6.86
C GLN A 126 14.44 -22.90 8.25
N VAL A 127 13.69 -21.79 8.30
CA VAL A 127 12.98 -21.34 9.49
C VAL A 127 11.49 -21.62 9.29
N LEU A 128 10.90 -22.35 10.23
CA LEU A 128 9.47 -22.66 10.28
C LEU A 128 8.71 -21.69 11.20
N TYR A 129 9.39 -21.16 12.22
CA TYR A 129 8.86 -20.13 13.11
C TYR A 129 10.02 -19.37 13.79
N PRO A 130 9.92 -18.05 14.01
CA PRO A 130 8.92 -17.14 13.43
C PRO A 130 8.98 -17.14 11.89
N LEU A 131 7.82 -17.00 11.25
CA LEU A 131 7.75 -16.89 9.79
C LEU A 131 8.29 -15.52 9.34
N ASP A 132 8.81 -15.45 8.11
CA ASP A 132 9.22 -14.17 7.53
C ASP A 132 8.05 -13.17 7.49
N GLN A 133 8.34 -11.92 7.86
CA GLN A 133 7.40 -10.79 7.99
C GLN A 133 6.36 -10.91 9.12
N ILE A 134 6.48 -11.89 10.03
CA ILE A 134 5.59 -12.01 11.19
C ILE A 134 5.83 -10.88 12.20
N SER A 135 4.78 -10.49 12.92
CA SER A 135 4.88 -9.60 14.08
C SER A 135 4.90 -10.41 15.38
N ILE A 136 5.74 -10.00 16.33
CA ILE A 136 5.85 -10.58 17.67
C ILE A 136 5.95 -9.48 18.73
N SER A 137 5.44 -9.78 19.93
CA SER A 137 5.41 -8.85 21.06
C SER A 137 6.40 -9.20 22.18
N GLY A 138 6.99 -10.39 22.15
CA GLY A 138 7.93 -10.86 23.17
C GLY A 138 8.90 -11.90 22.63
N SER A 139 9.81 -12.36 23.51
CA SER A 139 10.83 -13.36 23.17
C SER A 139 10.20 -14.58 22.51
N THR A 140 10.86 -15.09 21.48
CA THR A 140 10.34 -16.19 20.68
C THR A 140 11.41 -17.23 20.39
N GLU A 141 11.03 -18.51 20.51
CA GLU A 141 11.89 -19.60 20.02
C GLU A 141 11.95 -19.57 18.49
N ILE A 142 13.11 -19.92 17.95
CA ILE A 142 13.31 -20.09 16.51
C ILE A 142 13.32 -21.59 16.25
N PHE A 143 12.39 -22.06 15.43
CA PHE A 143 12.22 -23.45 15.02
C PHE A 143 12.49 -23.62 13.53
N GLY A 144 13.11 -24.74 13.16
CA GLY A 144 13.42 -25.05 11.77
C GLY A 144 14.41 -26.17 11.61
N SER A 145 15.17 -26.13 10.51
CA SER A 145 16.23 -27.09 10.24
C SER A 145 17.49 -26.37 9.76
N VAL A 146 18.64 -26.81 10.28
CA VAL A 146 19.98 -26.40 9.85
C VAL A 146 20.86 -27.63 9.85
N TYR A 147 21.21 -28.13 8.66
CA TYR A 147 22.07 -29.31 8.49
C TYR A 147 22.72 -29.31 7.11
N GLY A 148 23.75 -30.12 6.92
CA GLY A 148 24.40 -30.29 5.62
C GLY A 148 25.76 -30.97 5.72
N GLU A 149 26.32 -31.33 4.57
CA GLU A 149 27.68 -31.87 4.56
C GLU A 149 28.68 -30.86 5.12
N ASP A 150 29.67 -31.39 5.85
CA ASP A 150 30.75 -30.63 6.46
C ASP A 150 30.28 -29.59 7.51
N PHE A 151 29.16 -29.84 8.20
CA PHE A 151 28.62 -28.91 9.21
C PHE A 151 29.62 -28.61 10.34
N ALA A 152 30.01 -27.34 10.49
CA ALA A 152 30.78 -26.86 11.62
C ALA A 152 29.88 -26.30 12.72
N CYS A 153 29.13 -25.26 12.36
CA CYS A 153 28.24 -24.55 13.25
C CYS A 153 27.26 -23.67 12.44
N TYR A 154 26.28 -23.10 13.14
CA TYR A 154 25.57 -21.92 12.67
C TYR A 154 25.49 -20.84 13.75
N THR A 155 25.18 -19.62 13.32
CA THR A 155 24.93 -18.47 14.21
C THR A 155 23.61 -17.81 13.86
N ILE A 156 22.96 -17.20 14.85
CA ILE A 156 21.71 -16.46 14.67
C ILE A 156 21.93 -15.00 15.08
N MET A 157 21.87 -14.10 14.11
CA MET A 157 22.12 -12.68 14.30
C MET A 157 20.92 -11.86 13.86
N TYR A 158 20.79 -10.65 14.35
CA TYR A 158 19.78 -9.69 13.92
C TYR A 158 20.36 -8.28 13.76
N ARG A 159 19.69 -7.44 12.98
CA ARG A 159 19.94 -5.99 12.91
C ARG A 159 18.64 -5.25 12.61
N SER A 160 18.53 -3.99 12.99
CA SER A 160 17.42 -3.15 12.53
C SER A 160 17.57 -2.84 11.04
N ILE A 161 16.45 -2.84 10.32
CA ILE A 161 16.39 -2.41 8.92
C ILE A 161 15.67 -1.08 8.69
N THR A 162 15.01 -0.52 9.71
CA THR A 162 14.40 0.81 9.63
C THR A 162 15.22 1.87 10.37
N ASN A 163 15.96 1.48 11.42
CA ASN A 163 16.80 2.37 12.20
C ASN A 163 18.28 2.24 11.77
N PRO A 164 18.82 3.23 11.02
CA PRO A 164 20.20 3.17 10.54
C PRO A 164 21.25 3.20 11.66
N TYR A 165 20.90 3.65 12.88
CA TYR A 165 21.80 3.63 14.03
C TYR A 165 21.91 2.26 14.71
N GLN A 166 21.04 1.30 14.33
CA GLN A 166 21.03 -0.08 14.83
C GLN A 166 21.28 -1.09 13.69
N SER A 167 22.10 -0.71 12.71
CA SER A 167 22.38 -1.52 11.52
C SER A 167 23.44 -2.61 11.72
N VAL A 168 24.08 -2.66 12.89
CA VAL A 168 25.12 -3.65 13.21
C VAL A 168 24.48 -4.97 13.57
N TRP A 169 25.08 -6.07 13.11
CA TRP A 169 24.64 -7.42 13.46
C TRP A 169 24.93 -7.71 14.94
N MET A 170 23.89 -8.11 15.67
CA MET A 170 23.94 -8.52 17.07
C MET A 170 23.44 -9.95 17.21
N ASP A 171 23.97 -10.72 18.15
CA ASP A 171 23.48 -12.05 18.49
C ASP A 171 22.02 -11.99 18.98
N ALA A 172 21.19 -12.91 18.48
CA ALA A 172 19.75 -12.90 18.74
C ALA A 172 19.37 -13.20 20.20
N ARG A 173 20.27 -13.78 20.99
CA ARG A 173 20.02 -14.11 22.40
C ARG A 173 20.75 -13.17 23.35
N GLU A 174 22.04 -12.94 23.09
CA GLU A 174 22.93 -12.21 24.00
C GLU A 174 22.98 -10.70 23.68
N HIS A 175 22.46 -10.27 22.52
CA HIS A 175 22.49 -8.87 22.06
C HIS A 175 23.90 -8.26 22.00
N THR A 176 24.92 -9.09 21.72
CA THR A 176 26.30 -8.65 21.54
C THR A 176 26.76 -8.81 20.09
N GLN A 177 27.83 -8.13 19.69
CA GLN A 177 28.40 -8.32 18.35
C GLN A 177 29.13 -9.67 18.18
N LEU A 178 29.40 -10.37 19.28
CA LEU A 178 30.00 -11.69 19.25
C LEU A 178 28.90 -12.75 19.09
N PRO A 179 28.91 -13.53 17.99
CA PRO A 179 27.89 -14.54 17.76
C PRO A 179 28.03 -15.71 18.74
N VAL A 180 26.91 -16.27 19.16
CA VAL A 180 26.86 -17.60 19.78
C VAL A 180 26.83 -18.66 18.68
N GLU A 181 27.77 -19.60 18.75
CA GLU A 181 27.87 -20.70 17.79
C GLU A 181 27.09 -21.93 18.29
N TYR A 182 26.22 -22.44 17.42
CA TYR A 182 25.50 -23.69 17.61
C TYR A 182 26.21 -24.79 16.81
N THR A 183 26.73 -25.81 17.49
CA THR A 183 27.63 -26.82 16.91
C THR A 183 26.98 -28.18 16.64
N GLU A 184 25.66 -28.26 16.82
CA GLU A 184 24.84 -29.44 16.50
C GLU A 184 23.89 -29.15 15.34
N GLU A 185 23.76 -30.11 14.42
CA GLU A 185 22.77 -30.06 13.36
C GLU A 185 21.37 -30.18 13.97
N VAL A 186 20.40 -29.49 13.36
CA VAL A 186 19.00 -29.53 13.81
C VAL A 186 18.12 -29.93 12.64
N HIS A 187 17.31 -30.97 12.86
CA HIS A 187 16.29 -31.42 11.92
C HIS A 187 14.91 -31.18 12.52
N ASN A 188 14.16 -30.22 11.98
CA ASN A 188 12.81 -29.87 12.39
C ASN A 188 12.67 -29.66 13.91
N GLY A 189 13.55 -28.85 14.49
CA GLY A 189 13.67 -28.64 15.92
C GLY A 189 13.99 -27.19 16.28
N ARG A 190 14.31 -26.95 17.54
CA ARG A 190 14.69 -25.63 18.05
C ARG A 190 16.09 -25.26 17.56
N LEU A 191 16.20 -24.17 16.82
CA LEU A 191 17.45 -23.57 16.36
C LEU A 191 18.04 -22.60 17.40
N GLY A 192 17.19 -21.92 18.16
CA GLY A 192 17.64 -20.93 19.13
C GLY A 192 16.47 -20.13 19.69
N GLU A 193 16.76 -18.91 20.14
CA GLU A 193 15.78 -17.96 20.65
C GLU A 193 16.15 -16.57 20.15
N PHE A 194 15.15 -15.80 19.73
CA PHE A 194 15.26 -14.36 19.66
C PHE A 194 14.73 -13.79 20.97
N TYR A 195 15.66 -13.43 21.85
CA TYR A 195 15.34 -12.81 23.13
C TYR A 195 14.97 -11.34 22.88
N ILE A 196 13.87 -10.86 23.47
CA ILE A 196 13.35 -9.53 23.22
C ILE A 196 13.20 -8.79 24.55
N PRO A 197 14.29 -8.17 25.06
CA PRO A 197 14.28 -7.46 26.33
C PRO A 197 13.50 -6.15 26.24
N ASP A 198 12.97 -5.65 27.35
CA ASP A 198 12.12 -4.45 27.40
C ASP A 198 12.74 -3.21 26.72
N TYR A 199 14.07 -3.10 26.72
CA TYR A 199 14.78 -1.99 26.08
C TYR A 199 14.97 -2.13 24.56
N LEU A 200 14.73 -3.31 23.98
CA LEU A 200 14.78 -3.49 22.53
C LEU A 200 13.62 -2.70 21.91
N PRO A 201 13.88 -1.73 21.01
CA PRO A 201 12.83 -0.93 20.41
C PRO A 201 11.83 -1.74 19.57
N GLU A 202 10.65 -1.17 19.37
CA GLU A 202 9.73 -1.65 18.33
C GLU A 202 10.29 -1.27 16.97
N ASP A 203 10.50 -2.27 16.12
CA ASP A 203 11.12 -2.10 14.81
C ASP A 203 10.89 -3.34 13.95
N THR A 204 11.24 -3.25 12.66
CA THR A 204 11.47 -4.42 11.83
C THR A 204 12.95 -4.78 11.87
N TYR A 205 13.22 -6.02 12.29
CA TYR A 205 14.55 -6.58 12.39
C TYR A 205 14.77 -7.61 11.28
N MET A 206 15.92 -7.52 10.61
CA MET A 206 16.42 -8.56 9.73
C MET A 206 17.19 -9.57 10.56
N MET A 207 16.75 -10.81 10.51
CA MET A 207 17.40 -11.96 11.12
C MET A 207 18.30 -12.64 10.08
N ARG A 208 19.40 -13.23 10.52
CA ARG A 208 20.33 -14.01 9.71
C ARG A 208 20.71 -15.29 10.44
N ILE A 209 20.45 -16.43 9.80
CA ILE A 209 21.06 -17.70 10.16
C ILE A 209 22.24 -17.92 9.21
N GLN A 210 23.45 -17.98 9.75
CA GLN A 210 24.66 -18.20 8.97
C GLN A 210 25.22 -19.60 9.26
N TYR A 211 25.23 -20.46 8.25
CA TYR A 211 25.82 -21.79 8.29
C TYR A 211 27.29 -21.71 7.87
N GLU A 212 28.17 -22.39 8.61
CA GLU A 212 29.59 -22.53 8.29
C GLU A 212 30.01 -24.00 8.12
N LYS A 213 30.85 -24.26 7.11
CA LYS A 213 31.47 -25.57 6.84
C LYS A 213 32.82 -25.71 7.57
N ARG A 214 33.21 -26.92 8.02
CA ARG A 214 34.46 -27.13 8.80
C ARG A 214 35.71 -26.97 7.93
N TYR A 215 35.69 -27.52 6.72
CA TYR A 215 36.87 -27.56 5.85
C TYR A 215 36.87 -26.44 4.81
N ASN A 216 35.69 -25.94 4.42
CA ASN A 216 35.55 -24.84 3.46
C ASN A 216 34.95 -23.58 4.11
N THR A 217 35.72 -22.95 5.01
CA THR A 217 35.30 -21.76 5.77
C THR A 217 35.14 -20.49 4.93
N LEU A 218 35.57 -20.52 3.67
CA LEU A 218 35.40 -19.40 2.73
C LEU A 218 33.96 -19.25 2.23
N ASN A 219 33.15 -20.31 2.32
CA ASN A 219 31.75 -20.30 1.91
C ASN A 219 30.84 -20.27 3.14
N ARG A 220 30.42 -19.06 3.52
CA ARG A 220 29.36 -18.85 4.51
C ARG A 220 28.01 -18.79 3.81
N TYR A 221 27.03 -19.54 4.30
CA TYR A 221 25.70 -19.58 3.72
C TYR A 221 24.73 -18.85 4.64
N ASN A 222 24.17 -17.74 4.15
CA ASN A 222 23.26 -16.91 4.91
C ASN A 222 21.82 -17.15 4.48
N PHE A 223 20.96 -17.43 5.44
CA PHE A 223 19.52 -17.39 5.31
C PHE A 223 19.00 -16.16 6.04
N TYR A 224 18.16 -15.37 5.38
CA TYR A 224 17.60 -14.14 5.92
C TYR A 224 16.08 -14.24 6.02
N PHE A 225 15.52 -13.63 7.05
CA PHE A 225 14.09 -13.42 7.23
C PHE A 225 13.89 -12.20 8.12
N THR A 226 12.70 -11.61 8.05
CA THR A 226 12.36 -10.40 8.81
C THR A 226 11.34 -10.72 9.90
N VAL A 227 11.47 -10.01 11.01
CA VAL A 227 10.55 -10.08 12.14
C VAL A 227 10.22 -8.66 12.58
N ARG A 228 8.94 -8.37 12.82
CA ARG A 228 8.51 -7.10 13.38
C ARG A 228 8.31 -7.25 14.88
N VAL A 229 9.04 -6.48 15.67
CA VAL A 229 8.80 -6.35 17.11
C VAL A 229 7.83 -5.20 17.32
N ASP A 230 6.68 -5.51 17.92
CA ASP A 230 5.62 -4.55 18.19
C ASP A 230 4.89 -4.94 19.49
N ARG A 231 4.91 -4.02 20.46
CA ARG A 231 4.33 -4.14 21.80
C ARG A 231 3.24 -3.09 22.05
N SER A 232 2.95 -2.26 21.06
CA SER A 232 2.00 -1.16 21.15
C SER A 232 0.61 -1.69 20.80
N ALA A 233 -0.40 -1.17 21.49
CA ALA A 233 -1.78 -1.45 21.11
C ALA A 233 -2.16 -0.51 19.96
N PRO A 234 -2.90 -0.99 18.94
CA PRO A 234 -3.23 -0.18 17.78
C PRO A 234 -4.10 1.02 18.16
N GLN A 235 -3.87 2.18 17.56
CA GLN A 235 -4.58 3.42 17.87
C GLN A 235 -5.36 3.95 16.67
N ILE A 236 -6.58 4.42 16.91
CA ILE A 236 -7.35 5.16 15.91
C ILE A 236 -6.66 6.51 15.69
N LYS A 237 -6.35 6.85 14.44
CA LYS A 237 -5.80 8.15 14.08
C LYS A 237 -6.79 9.26 14.45
N PRO A 238 -6.35 10.32 15.15
CA PRO A 238 -7.21 11.44 15.51
C PRO A 238 -8.00 12.00 14.31
N GLY A 239 -9.30 12.23 14.49
CA GLY A 239 -10.19 12.78 13.45
C GLY A 239 -10.60 11.80 12.33
N SER A 240 -10.10 10.55 12.34
CA SER A 240 -10.42 9.59 11.28
C SER A 240 -11.71 8.80 11.50
N LEU A 241 -12.22 8.74 12.74
CA LEU A 241 -13.46 8.05 13.06
C LEU A 241 -14.64 8.87 12.54
N GLN A 242 -15.39 8.31 11.61
CA GLN A 242 -16.52 8.97 10.97
C GLN A 242 -17.70 8.00 10.85
N SER A 243 -18.90 8.56 10.95
CA SER A 243 -20.14 7.89 10.57
C SER A 243 -20.72 8.58 9.33
N PHE A 244 -21.25 7.80 8.40
CA PHE A 244 -21.86 8.35 7.19
C PHE A 244 -22.96 7.43 6.66
N SER A 245 -23.77 7.96 5.77
CA SER A 245 -24.79 7.19 5.06
C SER A 245 -24.62 7.30 3.55
N ARG A 246 -25.03 6.25 2.84
CA ARG A 246 -24.99 6.18 1.38
C ARG A 246 -26.17 5.36 0.88
N TYR A 247 -26.76 5.78 -0.24
CA TYR A 247 -27.72 4.96 -0.95
C TYR A 247 -27.03 3.76 -1.61
N ASP A 248 -27.51 2.56 -1.29
CA ASP A 248 -27.27 1.36 -2.08
C ASP A 248 -28.58 0.98 -2.76
N ASN A 249 -28.63 1.25 -4.06
CA ASN A 249 -29.84 1.23 -4.87
C ASN A 249 -30.92 2.12 -4.24
N GLU A 250 -32.07 1.54 -3.91
CA GLU A 250 -33.21 2.26 -3.35
C GLU A 250 -33.06 2.56 -1.86
N ASN A 251 -32.11 1.93 -1.15
CA ASN A 251 -32.09 1.95 0.32
C ASN A 251 -30.94 2.80 0.87
N LEU A 252 -31.26 3.70 1.81
CA LEU A 252 -30.24 4.38 2.60
C LEU A 252 -29.55 3.38 3.54
N ARG A 253 -28.21 3.38 3.55
CA ARG A 253 -27.38 2.53 4.42
C ARG A 253 -26.42 3.36 5.22
N TYR A 254 -26.04 2.83 6.37
CA TYR A 254 -25.17 3.48 7.34
C TYR A 254 -23.85 2.72 7.46
N TYR A 255 -22.79 3.49 7.67
CA TYR A 255 -21.43 3.02 7.75
C TYR A 255 -20.71 3.75 8.87
N ILE A 256 -19.76 3.06 9.49
CA ILE A 256 -18.74 3.65 10.34
C ILE A 256 -17.40 3.37 9.67
N SER A 257 -16.49 4.35 9.70
CA SER A 257 -15.12 4.15 9.24
C SER A 257 -14.13 4.71 10.24
N ALA A 258 -12.95 4.09 10.34
CA ALA A 258 -11.83 4.59 11.11
C ALA A 258 -10.51 4.24 10.41
N VAL A 259 -9.48 5.05 10.63
CA VAL A 259 -8.11 4.74 10.18
C VAL A 259 -7.26 4.47 11.41
N TYR A 260 -6.56 3.35 11.42
CA TYR A 260 -5.58 3.01 12.45
C TYR A 260 -4.16 3.41 12.03
N ASP A 261 -3.27 3.58 13.00
CA ASP A 261 -1.83 3.78 12.80
C ASP A 261 -1.12 2.54 12.23
N GLU A 262 -1.75 1.37 12.35
CA GLU A 262 -1.28 0.10 11.82
C GLU A 262 -2.42 -0.82 11.33
N PRO A 263 -2.14 -1.89 10.57
CA PRO A 263 -3.17 -2.83 10.12
C PRO A 263 -3.78 -3.63 11.27
N VAL A 264 -5.12 -3.66 11.35
CA VAL A 264 -5.86 -4.32 12.43
C VAL A 264 -6.98 -5.24 11.93
N HIS A 265 -7.26 -6.29 12.71
CA HIS A 265 -8.56 -6.94 12.69
C HIS A 265 -9.48 -6.23 13.68
N THR A 266 -10.75 -6.10 13.34
CA THR A 266 -11.66 -5.30 14.17
C THR A 266 -12.98 -6.00 14.41
N ARG A 267 -13.60 -5.66 15.54
CA ARG A 267 -15.01 -5.92 15.81
C ARG A 267 -15.66 -4.63 16.28
N LEU A 268 -16.71 -4.23 15.57
CA LEU A 268 -17.59 -3.13 15.95
C LEU A 268 -18.74 -3.73 16.76
N MET A 269 -18.84 -3.33 18.01
CA MET A 269 -19.90 -3.71 18.95
C MET A 269 -20.91 -2.56 18.98
N ILE A 270 -22.17 -2.85 18.67
CA ILE A 270 -23.23 -1.85 18.52
C ILE A 270 -24.30 -2.16 19.56
N THR A 271 -24.77 -1.16 20.28
CA THR A 271 -25.99 -1.23 21.08
C THR A 271 -27.06 -0.45 20.33
N ASP A 272 -28.15 -1.12 19.95
CA ASP A 272 -29.21 -0.49 19.18
C ASP A 272 -30.21 0.30 20.04
N SER A 273 -31.19 0.93 19.39
CA SER A 273 -32.21 1.75 20.06
C SER A 273 -33.16 0.97 20.97
N LEU A 274 -33.12 -0.36 20.93
CA LEU A 274 -33.87 -1.27 21.80
C LEU A 274 -32.96 -1.94 22.84
N GLU A 275 -31.76 -1.41 23.04
CA GLU A 275 -30.72 -1.90 23.96
C GLU A 275 -30.23 -3.32 23.63
N GLN A 276 -30.34 -3.77 22.37
CA GLN A 276 -29.76 -5.05 21.94
C GLN A 276 -28.35 -4.88 21.37
N GLU A 277 -27.48 -5.84 21.69
CA GLU A 277 -26.09 -5.85 21.22
C GLU A 277 -25.92 -6.59 19.89
N HIS A 278 -25.15 -6.00 18.99
CA HIS A 278 -24.80 -6.55 17.69
C HIS A 278 -23.30 -6.46 17.46
N THR A 279 -22.73 -7.37 16.69
CA THR A 279 -21.30 -7.34 16.35
C THR A 279 -21.10 -7.41 14.84
N VAL A 280 -20.29 -6.49 14.31
CA VAL A 280 -19.82 -6.49 12.93
C VAL A 280 -18.31 -6.71 12.92
N TYR A 281 -17.85 -7.75 12.22
CA TYR A 281 -16.43 -8.04 12.10
C TYR A 281 -15.83 -7.35 10.87
N GLY A 282 -14.65 -6.76 11.03
CA GLY A 282 -13.82 -6.34 9.90
C GLY A 282 -13.35 -7.56 9.11
N THR A 283 -13.41 -7.48 7.79
CA THR A 283 -13.14 -8.63 6.90
C THR A 283 -11.68 -8.72 6.44
N VAL A 284 -10.92 -7.62 6.55
CA VAL A 284 -9.56 -7.51 6.03
C VAL A 284 -8.67 -6.86 7.08
N LEU A 285 -7.47 -7.42 7.25
CA LEU A 285 -6.39 -6.80 8.01
C LEU A 285 -5.88 -5.57 7.25
N ASP A 286 -6.34 -4.39 7.66
CA ASP A 286 -6.00 -3.11 7.03
C ASP A 286 -6.00 -1.99 8.07
N THR A 287 -5.31 -0.91 7.74
CA THR A 287 -5.33 0.37 8.45
C THR A 287 -6.69 1.07 8.32
N LEU A 288 -7.30 1.05 7.12
CA LEU A 288 -8.62 1.63 6.89
C LEU A 288 -9.68 0.56 7.11
N GLN A 289 -10.57 0.82 8.07
CA GLN A 289 -11.68 -0.05 8.39
C GLN A 289 -12.98 0.65 8.04
N ILE A 290 -13.87 -0.04 7.34
CA ILE A 290 -15.21 0.43 6.99
C ILE A 290 -16.19 -0.67 7.36
N TRP A 291 -17.07 -0.39 8.32
CA TRP A 291 -18.10 -1.31 8.80
C TRP A 291 -19.47 -0.90 8.26
N PRO A 292 -20.08 -1.70 7.37
CA PRO A 292 -21.49 -1.53 7.05
C PRO A 292 -22.33 -1.94 8.27
N LEU A 293 -23.23 -1.07 8.71
CA LEU A 293 -24.16 -1.42 9.78
C LEU A 293 -25.17 -2.49 9.31
N PRO A 294 -25.59 -3.42 10.19
CA PRO A 294 -26.60 -4.40 9.85
C PRO A 294 -27.92 -3.75 9.41
N ARG A 295 -28.53 -4.29 8.35
CA ARG A 295 -29.75 -3.72 7.75
C ARG A 295 -31.02 -3.93 8.59
N TYR A 296 -30.92 -4.75 9.63
CA TYR A 296 -32.04 -5.13 10.50
C TYR A 296 -32.03 -4.39 11.84
N LEU A 297 -31.09 -3.45 12.05
CA LEU A 297 -31.10 -2.63 13.24
C LEU A 297 -32.42 -1.84 13.31
N PRO A 298 -33.03 -1.66 14.50
CA PRO A 298 -34.20 -0.79 14.65
C PRO A 298 -33.84 0.67 14.37
N GLU A 299 -34.85 1.47 13.99
CA GLU A 299 -34.69 2.93 13.88
C GLU A 299 -34.43 3.55 15.26
N GLY A 300 -33.69 4.65 15.28
CA GLY A 300 -33.29 5.37 16.49
C GLY A 300 -31.78 5.45 16.67
N ASN A 301 -31.39 6.04 17.80
CA ASN A 301 -29.98 6.20 18.14
C ASN A 301 -29.32 4.86 18.45
N ILE A 302 -28.07 4.72 18.02
CA ILE A 302 -27.21 3.60 18.38
C ILE A 302 -25.97 4.11 19.10
N ASP A 303 -25.46 3.28 20.00
CA ASP A 303 -24.15 3.43 20.60
C ASP A 303 -23.19 2.42 19.96
N PHE A 304 -21.89 2.71 19.97
CA PHE A 304 -20.91 1.71 19.56
C PHE A 304 -19.57 1.79 20.29
N GLN A 305 -18.86 0.67 20.27
CA GLN A 305 -17.47 0.54 20.63
C GLN A 305 -16.73 -0.29 19.58
N ILE A 306 -15.45 -0.04 19.43
CA ILE A 306 -14.59 -0.77 18.51
C ILE A 306 -13.50 -1.46 19.31
N GLN A 307 -13.36 -2.76 19.16
CA GLN A 307 -12.15 -3.46 19.56
C GLN A 307 -11.32 -3.73 18.30
N ALA A 308 -10.03 -3.41 18.37
CA ALA A 308 -9.07 -3.66 17.31
C ALA A 308 -7.92 -4.51 17.85
N THR A 309 -7.44 -5.44 17.03
CA THR A 309 -6.33 -6.35 17.34
C THR A 309 -5.32 -6.26 16.22
N ASN A 310 -4.06 -5.96 16.54
CA ASN A 310 -2.99 -5.86 15.56
C ASN A 310 -2.36 -7.22 15.22
N ARG A 311 -1.29 -7.20 14.43
CA ARG A 311 -0.58 -8.41 13.98
C ARG A 311 0.16 -9.14 15.09
N SER A 312 0.49 -8.45 16.18
CA SER A 312 1.13 -9.02 17.38
C SER A 312 0.11 -9.53 18.40
N GLU A 313 -1.17 -9.62 18.01
CA GLU A 313 -2.32 -9.98 18.86
C GLU A 313 -2.57 -9.03 20.05
N ILE A 314 -2.05 -7.81 19.98
CA ILE A 314 -2.30 -6.78 20.98
C ILE A 314 -3.59 -6.07 20.62
N SER A 315 -4.49 -5.94 21.60
CA SER A 315 -5.81 -5.36 21.39
C SER A 315 -5.97 -4.02 22.10
N SER A 316 -6.68 -3.10 21.44
CA SER A 316 -7.18 -1.86 22.02
C SER A 316 -8.70 -1.81 21.93
N GLN A 317 -9.31 -0.98 22.77
CA GLN A 317 -10.76 -0.74 22.77
C GLN A 317 -11.01 0.76 22.76
N SER A 318 -11.89 1.21 21.86
CA SER A 318 -12.33 2.60 21.83
C SER A 318 -13.18 2.94 23.06
N PRO A 319 -13.30 4.22 23.42
CA PRO A 319 -14.38 4.67 24.30
C PRO A 319 -15.76 4.28 23.76
N LEU A 320 -16.78 4.31 24.62
CA LEU A 320 -18.18 4.23 24.20
C LEU A 320 -18.54 5.51 23.43
N HIS A 321 -19.00 5.35 22.19
CA HIS A 321 -19.56 6.43 21.39
C HIS A 321 -21.07 6.39 21.53
N GLN A 322 -21.62 7.31 22.33
CA GLN A 322 -23.05 7.39 22.60
C GLN A 322 -23.78 8.20 21.52
N ASP A 323 -25.02 7.80 21.20
CA ASP A 323 -25.91 8.46 20.25
C ASP A 323 -25.22 8.78 18.91
N ALA A 324 -24.33 7.90 18.48
CA ALA A 324 -23.36 8.22 17.44
C ALA A 324 -23.97 8.28 16.03
N ILE A 325 -25.04 7.51 15.82
CA ILE A 325 -25.84 7.49 14.59
C ILE A 325 -27.30 7.34 14.97
N ASN A 326 -28.17 8.18 14.39
CA ASN A 326 -29.60 7.97 14.42
C ASN A 326 -30.04 7.26 13.13
N ILE A 327 -30.39 5.98 13.24
CA ILE A 327 -30.82 5.15 12.11
C ILE A 327 -32.25 5.52 11.73
N HIS A 328 -32.45 5.85 10.46
CA HIS A 328 -33.76 5.97 9.84
C HIS A 328 -33.70 5.32 8.46
N TYR A 329 -34.64 4.43 8.17
CA TYR A 329 -34.75 3.83 6.85
C TYR A 329 -35.60 4.70 5.93
N GLN A 330 -34.94 5.21 4.89
CA GLN A 330 -35.61 5.85 3.76
C GLN A 330 -35.36 5.00 2.50
N SER A 331 -36.43 4.81 1.72
CA SER A 331 -36.32 4.29 0.37
C SER A 331 -36.61 5.38 -0.66
N VAL A 332 -35.81 5.42 -1.72
CA VAL A 332 -36.09 6.23 -2.91
C VAL A 332 -36.49 5.26 -4.02
N PRO A 333 -37.73 5.35 -4.55
CA PRO A 333 -38.17 4.44 -5.61
C PRO A 333 -37.23 4.52 -6.82
N ALA A 334 -36.77 3.40 -7.37
CA ALA A 334 -36.07 3.39 -8.65
C ALA A 334 -37.02 3.44 -9.86
N HIS A 335 -38.34 3.43 -9.61
CA HIS A 335 -39.39 3.37 -10.60
C HIS A 335 -40.32 4.59 -10.47
N GLY A 336 -40.99 4.97 -11.57
CA GLY A 336 -41.83 6.19 -11.62
C GLY A 336 -41.07 7.46 -11.97
N TYR A 337 -39.74 7.40 -12.07
CA TYR A 337 -38.92 8.47 -12.64
C TYR A 337 -38.79 8.26 -14.15
N THR A 338 -39.11 9.30 -14.93
CA THR A 338 -38.80 9.31 -16.36
C THR A 338 -37.39 9.85 -16.52
N LYS A 339 -36.47 8.99 -16.97
CA LYS A 339 -35.13 9.45 -17.34
C LYS A 339 -35.24 10.31 -18.60
N THR A 340 -34.94 11.59 -18.46
CA THR A 340 -34.82 12.52 -19.58
C THR A 340 -33.35 12.89 -19.74
N GLU A 341 -32.82 12.72 -20.95
CA GLU A 341 -31.48 13.21 -21.27
C GLU A 341 -31.53 14.74 -21.39
N VAL A 342 -30.82 15.42 -20.48
CA VAL A 342 -30.82 16.88 -20.33
C VAL A 342 -29.58 17.55 -20.94
N GLY A 343 -28.72 16.77 -21.60
CA GLY A 343 -27.52 17.23 -22.28
C GLY A 343 -26.45 16.13 -22.36
N SER A 344 -25.31 16.47 -22.98
CA SER A 344 -24.14 15.60 -23.04
C SER A 344 -23.55 15.34 -21.65
N ALA A 345 -22.75 14.27 -21.52
CA ALA A 345 -22.04 13.94 -20.28
C ALA A 345 -21.06 15.06 -19.87
N LYS A 346 -21.00 15.34 -18.57
CA LYS A 346 -20.15 16.36 -17.95
C LYS A 346 -19.56 15.83 -16.65
N VAL A 347 -18.46 16.42 -16.18
CA VAL A 347 -17.89 16.20 -14.85
C VAL A 347 -18.22 17.43 -13.98
N PRO A 348 -19.30 17.40 -13.18
CA PRO A 348 -19.71 18.53 -12.36
C PRO A 348 -18.89 18.64 -11.06
N LEU A 349 -18.80 19.85 -10.52
CA LEU A 349 -18.49 20.07 -9.12
C LEU A 349 -19.72 19.84 -8.25
N ASN A 350 -19.49 19.41 -7.01
CA ASN A 350 -20.55 19.17 -6.04
C ASN A 350 -21.10 20.46 -5.42
N ARG A 351 -20.38 21.58 -5.54
CA ARG A 351 -20.77 22.90 -5.00
C ARG A 351 -21.28 23.81 -6.09
N TRP A 352 -22.35 24.53 -5.76
CA TRP A 352 -23.07 25.42 -6.66
C TRP A 352 -23.05 26.83 -6.07
N HIS A 353 -23.04 27.85 -6.91
CA HIS A 353 -23.06 29.24 -6.47
C HIS A 353 -23.82 30.11 -7.47
N ASP A 354 -24.58 31.09 -6.98
CA ASP A 354 -25.31 32.06 -7.79
C ASP A 354 -24.38 33.24 -8.11
N PHE A 355 -23.60 33.10 -9.18
CA PHE A 355 -22.62 34.10 -9.59
C PHE A 355 -23.31 35.34 -10.16
N ASP A 356 -24.35 35.18 -10.99
CA ASP A 356 -25.02 36.30 -11.65
C ASP A 356 -26.08 37.01 -10.78
N GLY A 357 -26.35 36.47 -9.58
CA GLY A 357 -27.23 37.06 -8.58
C GLY A 357 -28.71 37.02 -8.98
N ASN A 358 -29.09 36.15 -9.91
CA ASN A 358 -30.47 36.04 -10.39
C ASN A 358 -31.37 35.18 -9.49
N GLY A 359 -30.82 34.63 -8.40
CA GLY A 359 -31.50 33.74 -7.46
C GLY A 359 -31.44 32.26 -7.85
N LYS A 360 -30.68 31.88 -8.88
CA LYS A 360 -30.48 30.49 -9.30
C LYS A 360 -29.00 30.16 -9.33
N ALA A 361 -28.58 29.32 -8.38
CA ALA A 361 -27.21 28.88 -8.32
C ALA A 361 -26.79 28.09 -9.58
N GLU A 362 -25.65 28.47 -10.15
CA GLU A 362 -24.98 27.72 -11.20
C GLU A 362 -24.08 26.64 -10.61
N TYR A 363 -24.00 25.51 -11.31
CA TYR A 363 -22.98 24.51 -11.06
C TYR A 363 -21.91 24.59 -12.14
N LEU A 364 -20.67 24.37 -11.73
CA LEU A 364 -19.55 24.32 -12.64
C LEU A 364 -19.34 22.89 -13.10
N ALA A 365 -19.08 22.71 -14.39
CA ALA A 365 -18.76 21.41 -14.92
C ALA A 365 -17.78 21.48 -16.08
N MET A 366 -16.96 20.43 -16.17
CA MET A 366 -16.14 20.16 -17.35
C MET A 366 -16.98 19.40 -18.37
N ASP A 367 -16.99 19.88 -19.61
CA ASP A 367 -17.50 19.09 -20.73
C ASP A 367 -16.60 17.89 -20.97
N LEU A 368 -17.17 16.69 -21.10
CA LEU A 368 -16.38 15.46 -21.15
C LEU A 368 -15.86 15.21 -22.58
N PRO A 369 -14.55 15.42 -22.87
CA PRO A 369 -14.02 15.27 -24.22
C PRO A 369 -13.75 13.79 -24.54
N VAL A 370 -13.43 13.48 -25.80
CA VAL A 370 -13.00 12.14 -26.22
C VAL A 370 -11.67 11.72 -25.56
N ALA A 371 -10.79 12.69 -25.24
CA ALA A 371 -9.56 12.51 -24.47
C ALA A 371 -9.08 13.84 -23.87
N GLY A 372 -8.39 13.78 -22.73
CA GLY A 372 -7.79 14.95 -22.07
C GLY A 372 -8.77 15.75 -21.20
N TYR A 373 -8.41 17.01 -20.91
CA TYR A 373 -9.28 17.95 -20.18
C TYR A 373 -10.20 18.71 -21.13
N GLY A 374 -11.48 18.82 -20.77
CA GLY A 374 -12.44 19.63 -21.51
C GLY A 374 -12.56 21.06 -20.98
N ALA A 375 -13.41 21.84 -21.64
CA ALA A 375 -13.71 23.21 -21.25
C ALA A 375 -14.59 23.23 -19.98
N ILE A 376 -14.33 24.22 -19.13
CA ILE A 376 -15.12 24.47 -17.92
C ILE A 376 -16.17 25.53 -18.21
N HIS A 377 -17.41 25.26 -17.79
CA HIS A 377 -18.55 26.16 -17.94
C HIS A 377 -19.34 26.25 -16.63
N ALA A 378 -20.01 27.38 -16.43
CA ALA A 378 -21.04 27.55 -15.41
C ALA A 378 -22.41 27.31 -16.05
N TYR A 379 -23.22 26.44 -15.43
CA TYR A 379 -24.52 26.02 -15.95
C TYR A 379 -25.63 26.27 -14.96
N GLU A 380 -26.76 26.75 -15.45
CA GLU A 380 -28.03 26.69 -14.73
C GLU A 380 -28.86 25.49 -15.16
N PRO A 381 -29.43 24.71 -14.23
CA PRO A 381 -30.43 23.71 -14.58
C PRO A 381 -31.75 24.39 -15.00
N GLY A 382 -32.30 23.94 -16.12
CA GLY A 382 -33.60 24.36 -16.62
C GLY A 382 -34.45 23.18 -17.10
N PRO A 383 -35.74 23.41 -17.38
CA PRO A 383 -36.67 22.35 -17.80
C PRO A 383 -36.27 21.62 -19.10
N ALA A 384 -35.44 22.25 -19.93
CA ALA A 384 -34.97 21.71 -21.22
C ALA A 384 -33.47 21.32 -21.22
N GLY A 385 -32.81 21.36 -20.05
CA GLY A 385 -31.42 20.95 -19.93
C GLY A 385 -30.54 21.93 -19.17
N HIS A 386 -29.25 21.88 -19.47
CA HIS A 386 -28.22 22.70 -18.84
C HIS A 386 -27.95 23.96 -19.67
N VAL A 387 -28.33 25.13 -19.17
CA VAL A 387 -28.12 26.41 -19.86
C VAL A 387 -26.75 26.94 -19.47
N SER A 388 -25.81 26.98 -20.43
CA SER A 388 -24.50 27.60 -20.21
C SER A 388 -24.67 29.10 -19.96
N LYS A 389 -24.25 29.56 -18.79
CA LYS A 389 -24.24 30.99 -18.41
C LYS A 389 -22.88 31.63 -18.60
N HIS A 390 -21.81 30.87 -18.40
CA HIS A 390 -20.46 31.35 -18.55
C HIS A 390 -19.52 30.28 -19.11
N ASP A 391 -18.60 30.71 -19.97
CA ASP A 391 -17.46 29.92 -20.43
C ASP A 391 -16.20 30.53 -19.82
N PHE A 392 -15.49 29.74 -19.02
CA PHE A 392 -14.30 30.19 -18.32
C PHE A 392 -13.08 30.34 -19.24
N GLY A 393 -13.13 29.78 -20.46
CA GLY A 393 -12.00 29.75 -21.40
C GLY A 393 -10.81 28.94 -20.88
N GLN A 394 -11.01 28.11 -19.85
CA GLN A 394 -9.99 27.25 -19.24
C GLN A 394 -10.32 25.79 -19.46
N ASN A 395 -9.28 25.00 -19.76
CA ASN A 395 -9.35 23.54 -19.76
C ASN A 395 -8.65 23.02 -18.51
N GLY A 396 -9.23 22.06 -17.81
CA GLY A 396 -8.62 21.45 -16.64
C GLY A 396 -9.60 20.53 -15.93
N TRP A 397 -9.11 19.79 -14.95
CA TRP A 397 -9.98 19.00 -14.08
C TRP A 397 -10.49 19.90 -12.95
N PRO A 398 -11.82 20.10 -12.80
CA PRO A 398 -12.34 20.89 -11.71
C PRO A 398 -12.21 20.10 -10.40
N LEU A 399 -11.55 20.69 -9.41
CA LEU A 399 -11.30 20.06 -8.11
C LEU A 399 -12.30 20.50 -7.06
N ASP A 400 -12.51 21.82 -6.90
CA ASP A 400 -13.49 22.36 -5.96
C ASP A 400 -13.85 23.82 -6.24
N LEU A 401 -14.88 24.30 -5.56
CA LEU A 401 -15.33 25.69 -5.53
C LEU A 401 -15.47 26.13 -4.06
N GLY A 402 -14.91 27.26 -3.67
CA GLY A 402 -14.87 27.68 -2.26
C GLY A 402 -14.79 29.18 -2.06
N ASN A 403 -14.69 29.62 -0.80
CA ASN A 403 -14.39 31.01 -0.44
C ASN A 403 -13.29 30.97 0.62
N THR A 404 -12.06 31.25 0.21
CA THR A 404 -10.83 31.14 0.99
C THR A 404 -10.34 32.47 1.53
N ILE A 405 -10.86 33.60 1.03
CA ILE A 405 -10.45 34.95 1.45
C ILE A 405 -11.61 35.88 1.85
N ASN A 406 -12.81 35.34 2.03
CA ASN A 406 -14.04 36.05 2.43
C ASN A 406 -14.39 37.24 1.52
N GLY A 407 -14.13 37.08 0.21
CA GLY A 407 -14.33 38.10 -0.82
C GLY A 407 -15.32 37.63 -1.89
N GLY A 408 -14.84 36.75 -2.78
CA GLY A 408 -15.63 36.06 -3.79
C GLY A 408 -15.50 34.54 -3.69
N MET A 409 -16.15 33.82 -4.60
CA MET A 409 -15.93 32.38 -4.76
C MET A 409 -14.68 32.12 -5.60
N GLU A 410 -13.87 31.15 -5.21
CA GLU A 410 -12.72 30.71 -5.98
C GLU A 410 -12.89 29.32 -6.59
N LEU A 411 -12.46 29.21 -7.85
CA LEU A 411 -12.46 27.97 -8.62
C LEU A 411 -11.07 27.34 -8.60
N LEU A 412 -10.96 26.12 -8.08
CA LEU A 412 -9.75 25.31 -8.09
C LEU A 412 -9.78 24.34 -9.27
N LEU A 413 -8.81 24.46 -10.20
CA LEU A 413 -8.61 23.50 -11.29
C LEU A 413 -7.24 22.84 -11.21
N LEU A 414 -7.17 21.59 -11.66
CA LEU A 414 -5.94 20.89 -11.95
C LEU A 414 -5.68 20.90 -13.46
N GLN A 415 -4.56 21.51 -13.85
CA GLN A 415 -4.07 21.52 -15.23
C GLN A 415 -2.77 20.72 -15.28
N SER A 416 -2.87 19.45 -15.73
CA SER A 416 -1.75 18.50 -15.68
C SER A 416 -1.32 18.25 -14.23
N GLU A 417 -0.14 18.69 -13.81
CA GLU A 417 0.34 18.60 -12.41
C GLU A 417 0.34 19.98 -11.73
N THR A 418 -0.43 20.94 -12.24
CA THR A 418 -0.49 22.31 -11.70
C THR A 418 -1.88 22.62 -11.18
N ALA A 419 -2.00 22.84 -9.86
CA ALA A 419 -3.21 23.35 -9.25
C ALA A 419 -3.26 24.87 -9.41
N LYS A 420 -4.41 25.41 -9.81
CA LYS A 420 -4.62 26.84 -10.01
C LYS A 420 -5.94 27.29 -9.42
N LEU A 421 -5.93 28.49 -8.84
CA LEU A 421 -7.06 29.08 -8.15
C LEU A 421 -7.40 30.43 -8.75
N TRP A 422 -8.65 30.60 -9.19
CA TRP A 422 -9.15 31.85 -9.76
C TRP A 422 -10.30 32.41 -8.94
N GLU A 423 -10.30 33.70 -8.69
CA GLU A 423 -11.29 34.39 -7.86
C GLU A 423 -12.41 35.04 -8.70
N SER A 424 -13.66 34.89 -8.26
CA SER A 424 -14.80 35.64 -8.78
C SER A 424 -14.84 37.07 -8.24
N TYR A 425 -15.37 38.02 -9.00
CA TYR A 425 -15.62 39.39 -8.53
C TYR A 425 -17.12 39.72 -8.50
N PRO A 426 -17.83 39.54 -7.37
CA PRO A 426 -19.29 39.67 -7.30
C PRO A 426 -19.84 41.03 -7.73
N GLN A 427 -19.03 42.10 -7.66
CA GLN A 427 -19.42 43.46 -8.05
C GLN A 427 -19.04 43.82 -9.49
N ALA A 428 -18.37 42.92 -10.22
CA ALA A 428 -17.96 43.15 -11.59
C ALA A 428 -19.12 42.94 -12.58
N ALA A 429 -19.00 43.51 -13.78
CA ALA A 429 -19.96 43.28 -14.87
C ALA A 429 -20.03 41.81 -15.32
N ALA A 430 -18.98 41.03 -15.03
CA ALA A 430 -18.93 39.58 -15.19
C ALA A 430 -18.52 38.97 -13.84
N PRO A 431 -19.48 38.48 -13.03
CA PRO A 431 -19.23 38.07 -11.64
C PRO A 431 -18.62 36.67 -11.51
N TYR A 432 -18.03 36.12 -12.57
CA TYR A 432 -17.40 34.79 -12.59
C TYR A 432 -15.87 34.91 -12.47
N PRO A 433 -15.19 33.86 -11.99
CA PRO A 433 -13.74 33.74 -12.17
C PRO A 433 -13.34 33.88 -13.64
N SER A 434 -12.27 34.61 -13.90
CA SER A 434 -11.76 34.89 -15.25
C SER A 434 -10.28 34.55 -15.39
N ALA A 435 -9.76 34.46 -16.61
CA ALA A 435 -8.35 34.16 -16.86
C ALA A 435 -7.38 35.12 -16.12
N ASP A 436 -7.78 36.38 -15.95
CA ASP A 436 -6.96 37.42 -15.30
C ASP A 436 -7.10 37.43 -13.76
N SER A 437 -7.96 36.59 -13.20
CA SER A 437 -8.24 36.51 -11.75
C SER A 437 -7.45 35.40 -11.03
N LEU A 438 -6.34 34.94 -11.62
CA LEU A 438 -5.50 33.90 -11.02
C LEU A 438 -4.83 34.44 -9.76
N ILE A 439 -5.10 33.83 -8.61
CA ILE A 439 -4.54 34.24 -7.32
C ILE A 439 -3.54 33.23 -6.75
N PHE A 440 -3.60 31.97 -7.19
CA PHE A 440 -2.67 30.93 -6.74
C PHE A 440 -2.37 29.92 -7.87
N SER A 441 -1.13 29.45 -7.93
CA SER A 441 -0.68 28.40 -8.85
C SER A 441 0.47 27.63 -8.20
N ASP A 442 0.37 26.31 -8.16
CA ASP A 442 1.41 25.42 -7.61
C ASP A 442 1.56 24.13 -8.43
N THR A 443 2.77 23.61 -8.52
CA THR A 443 3.16 22.49 -9.39
C THR A 443 3.50 21.22 -8.60
N GLY A 444 3.37 20.06 -9.22
CA GLY A 444 3.57 18.77 -8.55
C GLY A 444 2.34 18.29 -7.78
N ILE A 445 1.17 18.84 -8.10
CA ILE A 445 -0.10 18.52 -7.44
C ILE A 445 -0.84 17.45 -8.24
N THR A 446 -1.43 16.50 -7.54
CA THR A 446 -2.22 15.38 -8.10
C THR A 446 -3.71 15.47 -7.75
N GLY A 447 -4.06 16.24 -6.72
CA GLY A 447 -5.44 16.50 -6.34
C GLY A 447 -5.56 17.60 -5.27
N GLY A 448 -6.79 17.96 -4.94
CA GLY A 448 -7.04 18.97 -3.90
C GLY A 448 -8.52 19.20 -3.64
N ASN A 449 -8.82 19.89 -2.53
CA ASN A 449 -10.16 20.27 -2.10
C ASN A 449 -10.11 21.53 -1.21
N MET A 450 -11.26 22.14 -0.96
CA MET A 450 -11.41 23.26 -0.02
C MET A 450 -12.37 22.90 1.11
N GLY A 451 -11.97 23.13 2.35
CA GLY A 451 -12.78 22.85 3.53
C GLY A 451 -12.41 23.77 4.69
N ASP A 452 -13.34 24.03 5.61
CA ASP A 452 -13.04 24.75 6.85
C ASP A 452 -12.36 23.77 7.82
N TYR A 453 -11.02 23.69 7.76
CA TYR A 453 -10.25 22.76 8.58
C TYR A 453 -9.87 23.37 9.93
N ASN A 454 -9.96 24.69 10.07
CA ASN A 454 -9.55 25.44 11.25
C ASN A 454 -10.76 25.92 12.12
N GLY A 455 -11.99 25.86 11.59
CA GLY A 455 -13.24 26.21 12.24
C GLY A 455 -13.58 27.71 12.25
N ASP A 456 -12.96 28.53 11.40
CA ASP A 456 -13.17 29.99 11.34
C ASP A 456 -14.28 30.42 10.36
N GLY A 457 -14.88 29.46 9.65
CA GLY A 457 -15.93 29.70 8.66
C GLY A 457 -15.42 30.18 7.29
N ILE A 458 -14.10 30.28 7.10
CA ILE A 458 -13.41 30.50 5.83
C ILE A 458 -12.83 29.15 5.41
N LEU A 459 -12.93 28.80 4.11
CA LEU A 459 -12.41 27.53 3.66
C LEU A 459 -10.89 27.61 3.50
N ASP A 460 -10.15 26.60 3.95
CA ASP A 460 -8.74 26.42 3.64
C ASP A 460 -8.55 25.50 2.43
N LEU A 461 -7.40 25.65 1.76
CA LEU A 461 -7.00 24.86 0.61
C LEU A 461 -6.13 23.66 1.04
N LEU A 462 -6.55 22.45 0.69
CA LEU A 462 -5.77 21.21 0.86
C LEU A 462 -5.36 20.66 -0.52
N LEU A 463 -4.07 20.49 -0.75
CA LEU A 463 -3.50 19.92 -1.99
C LEU A 463 -2.65 18.68 -1.68
N VAL A 464 -2.62 17.72 -2.61
CA VAL A 464 -1.92 16.43 -2.47
C VAL A 464 -1.01 16.15 -3.65
#